data_AF-A0A3N0WCF0-F1
#
_entry.id   AF-A0A3N0WCF0-F1
#
_cell.length_a   1.000
_cell.length_b   1.000
_cell.length_c   1.000
_cell.angle_alpha   90.00
_cell.angle_beta   90.00
_cell.angle_gamma   90.00
#
_symmetry.space_group_name_H-M   'P 1'
#
loop_
_entity.id
_entity.type
_entity.pdbx_description
1 polymer ?
#
loop_
_entity_poly.entity_id
_entity_poly.type
_entity_poly.pdbx_seq_one_letter_code
_entity_poly.pdbx_strand_id
1 'polypeptide(L)'
;MDNTQNIEARDKTIFSNCSDCLNPGTLDRNLFGLTYPGGDNPKTYGGDWSYQYNPSFQSEYPAIGHDRRYDNLKTEGALGLFTDTRAIGTDYKFVAQELKIALNPFNGAISMDKKLQEYLVLA
;
A
#
# COMPACT_ATOMS: atom_id res chain seq x y z
N MET A 1 -12.99 8.52 18.12
CA MET A 1 -11.74 9.08 18.64
C MET A 1 -11.69 10.52 18.16
N ASP A 2 -11.45 11.47 19.07
CA ASP A 2 -11.33 12.89 18.72
C ASP A 2 -10.01 13.09 17.96
N ASN A 3 -10.12 13.51 16.70
CA ASN A 3 -9.02 13.74 15.76
C ASN A 3 -8.57 15.21 15.74
N THR A 4 -8.92 16.00 16.76
CA THR A 4 -8.51 17.40 16.86
C THR A 4 -7.41 17.66 17.90
N GLN A 5 -7.11 16.69 18.78
CA GLN A 5 -6.16 16.86 19.88
C GLN A 5 -5.02 15.84 19.89
N ASN A 6 -3.77 16.32 19.98
CA ASN A 6 -2.60 15.45 20.01
C ASN A 6 -2.73 14.52 21.21
N ILE A 7 -2.73 13.21 20.97
CA ILE A 7 -2.85 12.25 22.05
C ILE A 7 -1.43 11.85 22.46
N GLU A 8 -1.01 12.29 23.64
CA GLU A 8 0.21 11.81 24.27
C GLU A 8 -0.10 10.49 24.99
N ALA A 9 0.43 9.39 24.48
CA ALA A 9 0.39 8.11 25.15
C ALA A 9 1.81 7.56 25.28
N ARG A 10 2.33 7.51 26.52
CA ARG A 10 3.61 6.88 26.89
C ARG A 10 4.77 7.21 25.92
N ASP A 11 5.26 8.44 26.00
CA ASP A 11 6.41 8.95 25.22
C ASP A 11 6.25 8.94 23.69
N LYS A 12 5.01 8.84 23.18
CA LYS A 12 4.70 8.99 21.75
C LYS A 12 3.64 10.06 21.55
N THR A 13 3.97 11.07 20.75
CA THR A 13 3.03 12.07 20.25
C THR A 13 2.28 11.49 19.04
N ILE A 14 0.98 11.26 19.19
CA ILE A 14 0.09 11.01 18.05
C ILE A 14 -0.37 12.38 17.55
N PHE A 15 0.12 12.81 16.38
CA PHE A 15 -0.26 14.08 15.78
C PHE A 15 -1.73 14.03 15.34
N SER A 16 -2.61 14.74 16.03
CA SER A 16 -4.03 14.82 15.69
C SER A 16 -4.32 15.74 14.52
N ASN A 17 -3.43 16.70 14.27
CA ASN A 17 -3.62 17.76 13.29
C ASN A 17 -3.04 17.44 11.90
N CYS A 18 -2.68 16.18 11.64
CA CYS A 18 -2.11 15.78 10.36
C CYS A 18 -3.11 14.92 9.58
N SER A 19 -3.95 15.57 8.76
CA SER A 19 -4.89 14.87 7.86
C SER A 19 -4.17 13.91 6.92
N ASP A 20 -2.95 14.26 6.49
CA ASP A 20 -2.23 13.54 5.43
C ASP A 20 -1.24 12.52 6.00
N CYS A 21 -1.17 12.40 7.33
CA CYS A 21 -0.35 11.40 8.00
C CYS A 21 -1.04 10.05 7.99
N LEU A 22 -0.26 9.00 7.76
CA LEU A 22 -0.66 7.61 7.93
C LEU A 22 -1.37 7.38 9.27
N ASN A 23 -2.57 6.80 9.22
CA ASN A 23 -3.29 6.31 10.37
C ASN A 23 -2.85 4.86 10.66
N PRO A 24 -2.08 4.59 11.73
CA PRO A 24 -1.62 3.24 12.03
C PRO A 24 -2.76 2.28 12.36
N GLY A 25 -3.94 2.80 12.74
CA GLY A 25 -5.12 1.99 13.02
C GLY A 25 -5.72 1.30 11.80
N THR A 26 -5.29 1.65 10.58
CA THR A 26 -5.72 1.01 9.31
C THR A 26 -4.71 0.01 8.76
N LEU A 27 -3.57 -0.21 9.43
CA LEU A 27 -2.60 -1.22 9.02
C LEU A 27 -3.10 -2.63 9.33
N ASP A 28 -2.54 -3.63 8.64
CA ASP A 28 -2.72 -5.05 8.91
C ASP A 28 -4.18 -5.56 8.85
N ARG A 29 -5.01 -4.91 8.01
CA ARG A 29 -6.44 -5.23 7.85
C ARG A 29 -6.76 -6.16 6.69
N ASN A 30 -5.75 -6.62 5.96
CA ASN A 30 -5.91 -7.41 4.76
C ASN A 30 -5.56 -8.89 5.00
N LEU A 31 -5.42 -9.68 3.93
CA LEU A 31 -5.27 -11.13 4.00
C LEU A 31 -4.09 -11.52 4.91
N PHE A 32 -4.31 -12.49 5.80
CA PHE A 32 -3.33 -12.99 6.77
C PHE A 32 -2.78 -11.93 7.75
N GLY A 33 -3.51 -10.82 7.94
CA GLY A 33 -3.04 -9.71 8.77
C GLY A 33 -1.91 -8.91 8.11
N LEU A 34 -1.80 -8.98 6.78
CA LEU A 34 -0.89 -8.15 6.01
C LEU A 34 -1.52 -6.78 5.77
N THR A 35 -0.69 -5.82 5.36
CA THR A 35 -1.12 -4.44 5.20
C THR A 35 -1.74 -4.17 3.83
N TYR A 36 -1.16 -4.67 2.73
CA TYR A 36 -1.62 -4.32 1.37
C TYR A 36 -2.35 -5.43 0.59
N PRO A 37 -2.05 -6.74 0.76
CA PRO A 37 -2.72 -7.80 -0.01
C PRO A 37 -4.22 -7.96 0.30
N GLY A 38 -5.07 -7.16 -0.31
CA GLY A 38 -6.53 -7.16 -0.15
C GLY A 38 -7.17 -5.87 -0.65
N GLY A 39 -8.35 -5.51 -0.13
CA GLY A 39 -9.09 -4.32 -0.57
C GLY A 39 -9.00 -3.11 0.38
N ASP A 40 -8.44 -3.30 1.58
CA ASP A 40 -8.47 -2.30 2.65
C ASP A 40 -7.09 -1.65 2.82
N ASN A 41 -6.68 -0.81 1.87
CA ASN A 41 -5.39 -0.11 1.94
C ASN A 41 -5.26 0.74 3.21
N PRO A 42 -4.03 1.04 3.68
CA PRO A 42 -3.85 2.02 4.75
C PRO A 42 -4.47 3.36 4.36
N LYS A 43 -4.96 4.10 5.35
CA LYS A 43 -5.50 5.44 5.15
C LYS A 43 -4.70 6.46 5.90
N THR A 44 -4.77 7.70 5.46
CA THR A 44 -4.39 8.84 6.27
C THR A 44 -5.42 9.09 7.38
N TYR A 45 -5.12 9.94 8.37
CA TYR A 45 -6.12 10.39 9.33
C TYR A 45 -7.28 11.17 8.68
N GLY A 46 -7.06 11.76 7.50
CA GLY A 46 -8.06 12.42 6.66
C GLY A 46 -8.97 11.46 5.90
N GLY A 47 -8.59 10.18 5.80
CA GLY A 47 -9.42 9.12 5.22
C GLY A 47 -9.08 8.73 3.79
N ASP A 48 -8.08 9.37 3.18
CA ASP A 48 -7.56 9.04 1.85
C ASP A 48 -6.67 7.80 1.90
N TRP A 49 -6.59 7.05 0.80
CA TRP A 49 -5.63 5.94 0.69
C TRP A 49 -4.19 6.45 0.85
N SER A 50 -3.40 5.70 1.60
CA SER A 50 -2.00 6.00 1.90
C SER A 50 -1.13 4.80 1.58
N TYR A 51 -0.03 5.09 0.91
CA TYR A 51 1.02 4.12 0.58
C TYR A 51 2.35 4.50 1.23
N GLN A 52 2.28 5.19 2.38
CA GLN A 52 3.43 5.66 3.15
C GLN A 52 4.05 4.56 4.02
N TYR A 53 3.29 3.52 4.35
CA TYR A 53 3.79 2.42 5.18
C TYR A 53 4.69 1.48 4.40
N ASN A 54 5.84 1.15 4.99
CA ASN A 54 6.79 0.20 4.44
C ASN A 54 6.57 -1.20 5.05
N PRO A 55 6.02 -2.17 4.33
CA PRO A 55 5.67 -3.48 4.89
C PRO A 55 6.91 -4.31 5.21
N SER A 56 6.77 -5.19 6.20
CA SER A 56 7.85 -6.10 6.60
C SER A 56 8.09 -7.22 5.58
N PHE A 57 7.05 -7.65 4.86
CA PHE A 57 7.12 -8.74 3.90
C PHE A 57 7.29 -8.22 2.48
N GLN A 58 8.30 -8.73 1.77
CA GLN A 58 8.59 -8.32 0.39
C GLN A 58 7.46 -8.66 -0.59
N SER A 59 6.67 -9.70 -0.29
CA SER A 59 5.48 -10.08 -1.05
C SER A 59 4.37 -9.03 -1.01
N GLU A 60 4.43 -8.02 -0.14
CA GLU A 60 3.42 -6.96 -0.13
C GLU A 60 3.69 -5.84 -1.14
N TYR A 61 4.94 -5.69 -1.62
CA TYR A 61 5.29 -4.62 -2.54
C TYR A 61 4.61 -4.70 -3.92
N PRO A 62 4.42 -5.89 -4.52
CA PRO A 62 3.60 -5.99 -5.73
C PRO A 62 2.17 -5.52 -5.51
N ALA A 63 1.56 -5.82 -4.35
CA ALA A 63 0.21 -5.38 -3.99
C ALA A 63 0.13 -3.84 -3.93
N ILE A 64 1.06 -3.17 -3.23
CA ILE A 64 1.17 -1.69 -3.22
C ILE A 64 1.13 -1.12 -4.64
N GLY A 65 1.93 -1.71 -5.54
CA GLY A 65 1.99 -1.27 -6.92
C GLY A 65 0.69 -1.50 -7.69
N HIS A 66 0.03 -2.63 -7.45
CA HIS A 66 -1.27 -2.99 -8.05
C HIS A 66 -2.36 -2.01 -7.61
N ASP A 67 -2.47 -1.79 -6.31
CA ASP A 67 -3.45 -0.90 -5.70
C ASP A 67 -3.33 0.54 -6.21
N ARG A 68 -2.12 1.12 -6.23
CA ARG A 68 -1.89 2.47 -6.79
C ARG A 68 -2.35 2.61 -8.24
N ARG A 69 -2.18 1.56 -9.03
CA ARG A 69 -2.62 1.57 -10.44
C ARG A 69 -4.15 1.47 -10.54
N TYR A 70 -4.80 0.73 -9.64
CA TYR A 70 -6.26 0.69 -9.53
C TYR A 70 -6.82 2.06 -9.12
N ASP A 71 -6.21 2.70 -8.13
CA ASP A 71 -6.57 4.06 -7.69
C ASP A 71 -6.46 5.07 -8.84
N ASN A 72 -5.36 5.02 -9.62
CA ASN A 72 -5.18 5.89 -10.79
C ASN A 72 -6.25 5.66 -11.88
N LEU A 73 -6.80 4.45 -11.98
CA LEU A 73 -7.89 4.12 -12.90
C LEU A 73 -9.28 4.42 -12.31
N LYS A 74 -9.34 4.79 -11.02
CA LYS A 74 -10.56 4.91 -10.22
C LYS A 74 -11.38 3.61 -10.25
N THR A 75 -10.66 2.50 -10.17
CA THR A 75 -11.22 1.15 -10.21
C THR A 75 -11.18 0.59 -8.80
N GLU A 76 -12.33 0.26 -8.23
CA GLU A 76 -12.43 -0.22 -6.86
C GLU A 76 -13.26 -1.50 -6.77
N GLY A 77 -12.92 -2.33 -5.77
CA GLY A 77 -13.66 -3.53 -5.43
C GLY A 77 -13.62 -4.66 -6.47
N ALA A 78 -14.29 -5.76 -6.14
CA ALA A 78 -14.31 -6.96 -6.97
C ALA A 78 -14.94 -6.74 -8.36
N LEU A 79 -15.92 -5.83 -8.47
CA LEU A 79 -16.53 -5.53 -9.78
C LEU A 79 -15.55 -4.82 -10.71
N GLY A 80 -14.75 -3.88 -10.20
CA GLY A 80 -13.67 -3.25 -10.96
C GLY A 80 -12.65 -4.27 -11.47
N LEU A 81 -12.25 -5.21 -10.61
CA LEU A 81 -11.36 -6.32 -10.95
C LEU A 81 -11.90 -7.19 -12.12
N PHE A 82 -13.20 -7.50 -12.13
CA PHE A 82 -13.76 -8.41 -13.13
C PHE A 82 -14.26 -7.73 -14.43
N THR A 83 -14.51 -6.42 -14.40
CA THR A 83 -15.19 -5.74 -15.52
C THR A 83 -14.39 -4.58 -16.11
N ASP A 84 -13.39 -4.06 -15.40
CA ASP A 84 -12.59 -2.96 -15.90
C ASP A 84 -11.43 -3.45 -16.77
N THR A 85 -11.66 -3.49 -18.09
CA THR A 85 -10.63 -3.88 -19.06
C THR A 85 -9.37 -3.02 -19.01
N ARG A 86 -9.43 -1.80 -18.45
CA ARG A 86 -8.26 -0.94 -18.24
C ARG A 86 -7.31 -1.51 -17.18
N ALA A 87 -7.83 -2.33 -16.26
CA ALA A 87 -7.07 -2.94 -15.17
C ALA A 87 -6.27 -4.19 -15.59
N ILE A 88 -6.57 -4.80 -16.75
CA ILE A 88 -5.91 -6.04 -17.21
C ILE A 88 -4.38 -5.92 -17.23
N GLY A 89 -3.85 -4.80 -17.73
CA GLY A 89 -2.40 -4.58 -17.76
C GLY A 89 -1.79 -4.49 -16.36
N THR A 90 -2.54 -3.93 -15.41
CA THR A 90 -2.16 -3.85 -13.99
C THR A 90 -2.10 -5.23 -13.35
N ASP A 91 -3.07 -6.11 -13.67
CA ASP A 91 -3.15 -7.47 -13.15
C ASP A 91 -2.01 -8.34 -13.67
N TYR A 92 -1.71 -8.30 -14.97
CA TYR A 92 -0.55 -9.01 -15.54
C TYR A 92 0.76 -8.57 -14.90
N LYS A 93 0.91 -7.26 -14.66
CA LYS A 93 2.11 -6.71 -14.00
C LYS A 93 2.23 -7.21 -12.56
N PHE A 94 1.12 -7.25 -11.82
CA PHE A 94 1.09 -7.78 -10.46
C PHE A 94 1.51 -9.25 -10.41
N VAL A 95 0.89 -10.10 -11.23
CA VAL A 95 1.24 -11.53 -11.31
C VAL A 95 2.71 -11.75 -11.70
N ALA A 96 3.23 -10.98 -12.66
CA ALA A 96 4.64 -11.07 -13.05
C ALA A 96 5.61 -10.68 -11.91
N GLN A 97 5.24 -9.70 -11.09
CA GLN A 97 6.02 -9.27 -9.92
C GLN A 97 5.98 -10.33 -8.81
N GLU A 98 4.81 -10.88 -8.50
CA GLU A 98 4.66 -11.98 -7.54
C GLU A 98 5.44 -13.22 -7.99
N LEU A 99 5.34 -13.60 -9.26
CA LEU A 99 6.11 -14.72 -9.80
C LEU A 99 7.61 -14.49 -9.69
N LYS A 100 8.09 -13.26 -9.90
CA LYS A 100 9.50 -12.91 -9.73
C LYS A 100 9.97 -13.08 -8.30
N ILE A 101 9.16 -12.70 -7.31
CA ILE A 101 9.46 -12.91 -5.89
C ILE A 101 9.45 -14.40 -5.56
N ALA A 102 8.44 -15.13 -6.04
CA ALA A 102 8.33 -16.58 -5.81
C ALA A 102 9.50 -17.38 -6.39
N LEU A 103 9.98 -17.01 -7.59
CA LEU A 103 11.12 -17.66 -8.24
C LEU A 103 12.48 -17.27 -7.65
N ASN A 104 12.57 -16.13 -6.96
CA ASN A 104 13.80 -15.71 -6.29
C ASN A 104 13.50 -14.91 -5.00
N PRO A 105 13.17 -15.61 -3.91
CA PRO A 105 12.75 -14.97 -2.65
C PRO A 105 13.89 -14.25 -1.92
N PHE A 106 15.15 -14.44 -2.35
CA PHE A 106 16.33 -13.82 -1.74
C PHE A 106 16.87 -12.61 -2.51
N ASN A 107 16.53 -12.43 -3.80
CA ASN A 107 16.96 -11.24 -4.58
C ASN A 107 16.18 -9.96 -4.27
N GLY A 108 15.04 -10.04 -3.57
CA GLY A 108 14.36 -8.84 -3.09
C GLY A 108 15.16 -8.11 -1.99
N ALA A 109 16.12 -8.78 -1.34
CA ALA A 109 16.96 -8.19 -0.29
C ALA A 109 18.14 -7.34 -0.82
N ILE A 110 18.53 -7.44 -2.09
CA ILE A 110 19.81 -6.87 -2.59
C ILE A 110 19.61 -5.83 -3.72
N SER A 111 18.43 -5.72 -4.35
CA SER A 111 18.26 -4.89 -5.56
C SER A 111 17.25 -3.71 -5.45
N MET A 112 16.71 -3.41 -4.27
CA MET A 112 15.91 -2.20 -4.05
C MET A 112 16.71 -1.06 -3.39
N ASP A 113 18.04 -1.11 -3.47
CA ASP A 113 18.87 0.01 -3.06
C ASP A 113 18.74 1.15 -4.12
N LYS A 114 18.03 2.21 -3.71
CA LYS A 114 17.94 3.56 -4.30
C LYS A 114 17.17 3.78 -5.60
N LYS A 115 17.27 2.95 -6.65
CA LYS A 115 16.79 3.39 -7.98
C LYS A 115 15.26 3.42 -8.20
N LEU A 116 14.48 2.66 -7.42
CA LEU A 116 13.02 2.62 -7.57
C LEU A 116 12.29 3.65 -6.69
N GLN A 117 12.91 4.16 -5.62
CA GLN A 117 12.33 5.28 -4.88
C GLN A 117 12.28 6.55 -5.75
N GLU A 118 13.25 6.77 -6.64
CA GLU A 118 13.21 7.91 -7.59
C GLU A 118 12.09 7.77 -8.64
N TYR A 119 11.74 6.55 -9.07
CA TYR A 119 10.63 6.34 -10.01
C TYR A 119 9.24 6.40 -9.34
N LEU A 120 9.15 6.15 -8.04
CA LEU A 120 7.90 6.19 -7.28
C LEU A 120 7.47 7.61 -6.85
N VAL A 121 8.32 8.62 -7.11
CA VAL A 121 8.05 10.05 -6.84
C VAL A 121 7.62 10.80 -8.11
N LEU A 122 7.80 10.20 -9.30
CA LEU A 122 7.63 10.87 -10.60
C LEU A 122 6.55 10.26 -11.52
N ALA A 123 5.74 9.31 -11.06
CA ALA A 123 4.66 8.70 -11.82
C ALA A 123 3.40 8.54 -10.95
#